data_AF-Q1QKH2-F1
#
_entry.id   AF-Q1QKH2-F1
#
_cell.length_a   1.000
_cell.length_b   1.000
_cell.length_c   1.000
_cell.angle_alpha   90.00
_cell.angle_beta   90.00
_cell.angle_gamma   90.00
#
_symmetry.space_group_name_H-M   'P 1'
#
loop_
_entity.id
_entity.type
_entity.pdbx_description
1 polymer ?
#
loop_
_entity_poly.entity_id
_entity_poly.type
_entity_poly.pdbx_seq_one_letter_code
_entity_poly.pdbx_strand_id
1 'polypeptide(L)'
;MPRHTHKVTFEGATMSVVDWSRLTGISADLIAKRLKAGWSVELALTAPLDTRGRKRKPKVKQPKDRLALPLPALVDYQRDMHTAHRRLSQSVRAFIREMEQQMADLRHGLDQLMAAQQADIYRGRVENFEESRPDRMSPSAPDSL
;
A
#
# COMPACT_ATOMS: atom_id res chain seq x y z
N MET A 1 8.70 -40.95 -21.13
CA MET A 1 9.83 -41.88 -21.36
C MET A 1 11.10 -41.07 -21.45
N PRO A 2 12.10 -41.24 -20.56
CA PRO A 2 13.36 -40.52 -20.70
C PRO A 2 14.14 -41.16 -21.87
N ARG A 3 14.60 -40.33 -22.82
CA ARG A 3 15.39 -40.79 -23.97
C ARG A 3 16.87 -40.77 -23.56
N HIS A 4 17.32 -41.86 -22.96
CA HIS A 4 18.70 -42.08 -22.49
C HIS A 4 19.75 -42.17 -23.63
N THR A 5 19.33 -42.00 -24.89
CA THR A 5 20.09 -42.49 -26.04
C THR A 5 20.97 -41.45 -26.73
N HIS A 6 20.94 -40.18 -26.33
CA HIS A 6 21.81 -39.18 -26.98
C HIS A 6 23.21 -39.23 -26.36
N LYS A 7 24.19 -39.69 -27.15
CA LYS A 7 25.62 -39.69 -26.78
C LYS A 7 26.23 -38.36 -27.19
N VAL A 8 27.02 -37.78 -26.29
CA VAL A 8 27.64 -36.47 -26.44
C VAL A 8 29.13 -36.63 -26.18
N THR A 9 29.95 -36.13 -27.11
CA THR A 9 31.41 -36.16 -27.00
C THR A 9 31.91 -34.79 -26.59
N PHE A 10 32.62 -34.73 -25.46
CA PHE A 10 33.21 -33.52 -24.93
C PHE A 10 34.56 -33.87 -24.28
N GLU A 11 35.60 -33.09 -24.58
CA GLU A 11 36.98 -33.30 -24.08
C GLU A 11 37.54 -34.72 -24.26
N GLY A 12 37.22 -35.35 -25.40
CA GLY A 12 37.68 -36.71 -25.71
C GLY A 12 36.91 -37.84 -25.02
N ALA A 13 35.99 -37.52 -24.10
CA ALA A 13 35.08 -38.49 -23.50
C ALA A 13 33.74 -38.51 -24.25
N THR A 14 33.28 -39.70 -24.65
CA THR A 14 31.93 -39.89 -25.22
C THR A 14 31.04 -40.57 -24.20
N MET A 15 30.09 -39.82 -23.65
CA MET A 15 29.18 -40.31 -22.62
C MET A 15 27.73 -39.99 -22.98
N SER A 16 26.77 -40.63 -22.30
CA SER A 16 25.36 -40.28 -22.48
C SER A 16 25.06 -38.93 -21.83
N VAL A 17 23.99 -38.25 -22.29
CA VAL A 17 23.50 -37.03 -21.63
C VAL A 17 23.19 -37.24 -20.14
N VAL A 18 22.81 -38.46 -19.74
CA VAL A 18 22.55 -38.80 -18.33
C VAL A 18 23.85 -38.86 -17.53
N ASP A 19 24.91 -39.42 -18.11
CA ASP A 19 26.20 -39.48 -17.44
C ASP A 19 26.84 -38.10 -17.35
N TRP A 20 26.75 -37.29 -18.41
CA TRP A 20 27.13 -35.88 -18.36
C TRP A 20 26.31 -35.09 -17.34
N SER A 21 25.03 -35.41 -17.16
CA SER A 21 24.19 -34.81 -16.13
C SER A 21 24.68 -35.12 -14.71
N ARG A 22 25.14 -36.35 -14.47
CA ARG A 22 25.74 -36.76 -13.19
C ARG A 22 27.08 -36.09 -12.95
N LEU A 23 27.90 -35.94 -13.99
CA LEU A 23 29.23 -35.35 -13.89
C LEU A 23 29.19 -33.82 -13.69
N THR A 24 28.34 -33.12 -14.45
CA THR A 24 28.26 -31.65 -14.43
C THR A 24 27.26 -31.10 -13.41
N GLY A 25 26.38 -31.94 -12.86
CA GLY A 25 25.27 -31.51 -11.99
C GLY A 25 24.14 -30.78 -12.74
N ILE A 26 24.23 -30.63 -14.06
CA ILE A 26 23.20 -30.02 -14.90
C ILE A 26 22.17 -31.09 -15.24
N SER A 27 20.87 -30.81 -15.12
CA SER A 27 19.84 -31.81 -15.43
C SER A 27 19.91 -32.24 -16.90
N ALA A 28 19.79 -33.55 -17.17
CA ALA A 28 19.75 -34.11 -18.53
C ALA A 28 18.75 -33.41 -19.46
N ASP A 29 17.58 -33.03 -18.94
CA ASP A 29 16.56 -32.27 -19.67
C ASP A 29 17.06 -30.89 -20.13
N LEU A 30 17.85 -30.22 -19.30
CA LEU A 30 18.42 -28.92 -19.63
C LEU A 30 19.54 -29.05 -20.66
N ILE A 31 20.41 -30.06 -20.51
CA ILE A 31 21.45 -30.38 -21.51
C ILE A 31 20.78 -30.66 -22.86
N ALA A 32 19.75 -31.52 -22.89
CA ALA A 32 19.01 -31.84 -24.12
C ALA A 32 18.33 -30.62 -24.74
N LYS A 33 17.77 -29.72 -23.91
CA LYS A 33 17.19 -28.44 -24.39
C LYS A 33 18.24 -27.51 -24.98
N ARG A 34 19.40 -27.39 -24.33
CA ARG A 34 20.53 -26.57 -24.81
C ARG A 34 21.02 -27.10 -26.16
N LEU A 35 21.24 -28.41 -26.28
CA LEU A 35 21.61 -29.05 -27.55
C LEU A 35 20.54 -28.87 -28.63
N LYS A 36 19.25 -29.03 -28.30
CA LYS A 36 18.15 -28.79 -29.24
C LYS A 36 18.04 -27.33 -29.68
N ALA A 37 18.41 -26.40 -28.80
CA ALA A 37 18.49 -24.97 -29.11
C ALA A 37 19.74 -24.62 -29.95
N GLY A 38 20.54 -25.61 -30.36
CA GLY A 38 21.72 -25.40 -31.20
C GLY A 38 22.96 -24.93 -30.43
N TRP A 39 22.98 -25.08 -29.10
CA TRP A 39 24.17 -24.74 -28.31
C TRP A 39 25.31 -25.69 -28.66
N SER A 40 26.55 -25.17 -28.63
CA SER A 40 27.72 -26.04 -28.69
C SER A 40 27.73 -26.97 -27.48
N VAL A 41 28.28 -28.16 -27.67
CA VAL A 41 28.37 -29.19 -26.62
C VAL A 41 29.07 -28.64 -25.37
N GLU A 42 30.16 -27.89 -25.57
CA GLU A 42 30.90 -27.22 -24.50
C GLU A 42 30.01 -26.28 -23.70
N LEU A 43 29.36 -25.31 -24.37
CA LEU A 43 28.46 -24.37 -23.70
C LEU A 43 27.28 -25.07 -23.03
N ALA A 44 26.78 -26.15 -23.61
CA ALA A 44 25.69 -26.93 -23.04
C ALA A 44 26.06 -27.53 -21.67
N LEU A 45 27.32 -27.93 -21.51
CA LEU A 45 27.88 -28.63 -20.34
C LEU A 45 28.56 -27.70 -19.32
N THR A 46 29.04 -26.52 -19.72
CA THR A 46 29.76 -25.59 -18.82
C THR A 46 28.93 -24.39 -18.36
N ALA A 47 27.88 -24.01 -19.10
CA ALA A 47 27.16 -22.78 -18.78
C ALA A 47 26.39 -22.87 -17.45
N PRO A 48 26.52 -21.84 -16.58
CA PRO A 48 25.87 -21.82 -15.27
C PRO A 48 24.34 -21.88 -15.39
N LEU A 49 23.71 -22.46 -14.37
CA LEU A 49 22.25 -22.55 -14.28
C LEU A 49 21.70 -21.15 -13.96
N ASP A 50 20.92 -20.55 -14.87
CA ASP A 50 20.16 -19.36 -14.52
C ASP A 50 19.00 -19.76 -13.58
N THR A 51 19.25 -19.65 -12.29
CA THR A 51 18.31 -19.98 -11.21
C THR A 51 17.21 -18.93 -11.03
N ARG A 52 17.23 -17.83 -11.81
CA ARG A 52 16.21 -16.76 -11.73
C ARG A 52 14.87 -17.19 -12.34
N GLY A 53 14.86 -18.27 -13.13
CA GLY A 53 13.67 -18.81 -13.75
C GLY A 53 13.07 -20.00 -12.98
N ARG A 54 11.90 -19.79 -12.37
CA ARG A 54 10.95 -20.80 -11.85
C ARG A 54 11.10 -21.15 -10.37
N LYS A 55 10.62 -20.25 -9.50
CA LYS A 55 9.93 -20.68 -8.27
C LYS A 55 8.74 -21.54 -8.70
N ARG A 56 8.92 -22.87 -8.78
CA ARG A 56 7.78 -23.78 -8.87
C ARG A 56 7.03 -23.59 -7.56
N LYS A 57 5.91 -22.86 -7.58
CA LYS A 57 4.97 -22.93 -6.45
C LYS A 57 4.68 -24.43 -6.24
N PRO A 58 4.82 -24.96 -5.02
CA PRO A 58 4.46 -26.35 -4.78
C PRO A 58 3.02 -26.52 -5.26
N LYS A 59 2.79 -27.50 -6.15
CA LYS A 59 1.43 -27.89 -6.53
C LYS A 59 0.82 -28.52 -5.28
N VAL A 60 0.20 -27.71 -4.44
CA VAL A 60 -0.79 -28.19 -3.48
C VAL A 60 -1.83 -28.90 -4.32
N LYS A 61 -1.91 -30.23 -4.19
CA LYS A 61 -3.04 -30.99 -4.73
C LYS A 61 -4.24 -30.43 -3.97
N GLN A 62 -5.00 -29.52 -4.58
CA GLN A 62 -6.31 -29.16 -4.08
C GLN A 62 -7.05 -30.48 -3.87
N PRO A 63 -7.45 -30.83 -2.64
CA PRO A 63 -8.28 -31.99 -2.42
C PRO A 63 -9.63 -31.65 -3.05
N LYS A 64 -9.84 -32.19 -4.26
CA LYS A 64 -11.05 -31.97 -5.07
C LYS A 64 -12.25 -32.72 -4.49
N ASP A 65 -11.99 -33.64 -3.58
CA ASP A 65 -12.98 -34.30 -2.75
C ASP A 65 -12.86 -33.68 -1.36
N ARG A 66 -13.36 -32.44 -1.23
CA ARG A 66 -13.73 -31.96 0.10
C ARG A 66 -14.83 -32.91 0.57
N LEU A 67 -14.47 -33.78 1.52
CA LEU A 67 -15.35 -34.39 2.49
C LEU A 67 -16.64 -33.57 2.59
N ALA A 68 -17.74 -34.18 2.20
CA ALA A 68 -19.09 -33.64 2.34
C ALA A 68 -19.50 -33.58 3.82
N LEU A 69 -18.70 -32.89 4.64
CA LEU A 69 -19.13 -32.33 5.90
C LEU A 69 -19.33 -30.83 5.65
N PRO A 70 -20.51 -30.29 5.96
CA PRO A 70 -20.68 -28.86 5.85
C PRO A 70 -19.70 -28.27 6.89
N LEU A 71 -18.88 -27.31 6.47
CA LEU A 71 -18.08 -26.48 7.39
C LEU A 71 -18.75 -25.10 7.58
N PRO A 72 -20.00 -24.99 8.10
CA PRO A 72 -20.57 -23.71 8.51
C PRO A 72 -19.62 -23.01 9.47
N ALA A 73 -19.04 -23.74 10.43
CA ALA A 73 -18.11 -23.20 11.42
C ALA A 73 -16.94 -22.42 10.80
N LEU A 74 -16.39 -22.82 9.64
CA LEU A 74 -15.30 -22.09 8.99
C LEU A 74 -15.79 -20.87 8.22
N VAL A 75 -16.93 -20.98 7.53
CA VAL A 75 -17.53 -19.87 6.79
C VAL A 75 -18.05 -18.80 7.75
N ASP A 76 -18.67 -19.23 8.85
CA ASP A 76 -19.17 -18.38 9.92
C ASP A 76 -18.01 -17.71 10.67
N TYR A 77 -16.93 -18.45 10.97
CA TYR A 77 -15.70 -17.87 11.52
C TYR A 77 -15.06 -16.84 10.59
N GLN A 78 -15.00 -17.12 9.29
CA GLN A 78 -14.41 -16.21 8.30
C GLN A 78 -15.24 -14.93 8.14
N ARG A 79 -16.57 -15.04 8.17
CA ARG A 79 -17.50 -13.90 8.20
C ARG A 79 -17.34 -13.08 9.48
N ASP A 80 -17.22 -13.75 10.63
CA ASP A 80 -17.10 -13.10 11.93
C ASP A 80 -15.75 -12.37 12.09
N MET A 81 -14.66 -12.93 11.57
CA MET A 81 -13.38 -12.23 11.49
C MET A 81 -13.45 -10.99 10.59
N HIS A 82 -14.17 -11.06 9.46
CA HIS A 82 -14.37 -9.90 8.57
C HIS A 82 -15.27 -8.81 9.18
N THR A 83 -16.26 -9.17 10.01
CA THR A 83 -17.08 -8.18 10.75
C THR A 83 -16.26 -7.56 11.88
N ALA A 84 -15.47 -8.34 12.62
CA ALA A 84 -14.58 -7.85 13.67
C ALA A 84 -13.54 -6.87 13.12
N HIS A 85 -12.88 -7.19 12.00
CA HIS A 85 -11.93 -6.30 11.35
C HIS A 85 -12.60 -5.00 10.88
N ARG A 86 -13.79 -5.10 10.24
CA ARG A 86 -14.54 -3.92 9.80
C ARG A 86 -14.93 -3.01 10.98
N ARG A 87 -15.34 -3.59 12.11
CA ARG A 87 -15.66 -2.85 13.34
C ARG A 87 -14.43 -2.12 13.89
N LEU A 88 -13.29 -2.81 14.00
CA LEU A 88 -12.05 -2.19 14.47
C LEU A 88 -11.57 -1.06 13.54
N SER A 89 -11.61 -1.27 12.23
CA SER A 89 -11.26 -0.20 11.27
C SER A 89 -12.25 0.97 11.32
N GLN A 90 -13.51 0.73 11.66
CA GLN A 90 -14.51 1.78 11.85
C GLN A 90 -14.27 2.57 13.14
N SER A 91 -13.94 1.91 14.26
CA SER A 91 -13.68 2.59 15.52
C SER A 91 -12.46 3.52 15.45
N VAL A 92 -11.37 3.06 14.82
CA VAL A 92 -10.18 3.90 14.60
C VAL A 92 -10.51 5.13 13.75
N ARG A 93 -11.30 4.98 12.69
CA ARG A 93 -11.72 6.11 11.84
C ARG A 93 -12.68 7.06 12.55
N ALA A 94 -13.56 6.55 13.41
CA ALA A 94 -14.45 7.38 14.21
C ALA A 94 -13.65 8.21 15.23
N PHE A 95 -12.70 7.59 15.92
CA PHE A 95 -11.82 8.27 16.88
C PHE A 95 -11.01 9.41 16.23
N ILE A 96 -10.44 9.19 15.04
CA ILE A 96 -9.71 10.24 14.32
C ILE A 96 -10.63 11.41 13.97
N ARG A 97 -11.85 11.14 13.49
CA ARG A 97 -12.83 12.21 13.18
C ARG A 97 -13.27 12.98 14.41
N GLU A 98 -13.46 12.29 15.53
CA GLU A 98 -13.80 12.92 16.81
C GLU A 98 -12.69 13.87 17.28
N MET A 99 -11.43 13.43 17.19
CA MET A 99 -10.28 14.28 17.52
C MET A 99 -10.18 15.51 16.60
N GLU A 100 -10.44 15.34 15.30
CA GLU A 100 -10.49 16.46 14.35
C GLU A 100 -11.58 17.47 14.68
N GLN A 101 -12.76 17.00 15.11
CA GLN A 101 -13.86 17.86 15.56
C GLN A 101 -13.49 18.63 16.83
N GLN A 102 -12.89 17.97 17.83
CA GLN A 102 -12.43 18.63 19.05
C GLN A 102 -11.41 19.75 18.75
N MET A 103 -10.48 19.52 17.81
CA MET A 103 -9.53 20.54 17.40
C MET A 103 -10.19 21.70 16.64
N ALA A 104 -11.22 21.42 15.82
CA ALA A 104 -11.99 22.45 15.13
C ALA A 104 -12.75 23.34 16.11
N ASP A 105 -13.38 22.77 17.14
CA ASP A 105 -14.11 23.52 18.16
C ASP A 105 -13.18 24.41 18.99
N LEU A 106 -12.01 23.90 19.37
CA LEU A 106 -10.97 24.69 20.06
C LEU A 106 -10.50 25.87 19.20
N ARG A 107 -10.29 25.62 17.90
CA ARG A 107 -9.92 26.68 16.95
C ARG A 107 -11.02 27.73 16.81
N HIS A 108 -12.27 27.31 16.67
CA HIS A 108 -13.40 28.21 16.60
C HIS A 108 -13.56 29.06 17.86
N GLY A 109 -13.35 28.48 19.05
CA GLY A 109 -13.34 29.23 20.30
C GLY A 109 -12.25 30.30 20.35
N LEU A 110 -11.03 29.96 19.90
CA LEU A 110 -9.93 30.92 19.81
C LEU A 110 -10.25 32.06 18.82
N ASP A 111 -10.77 31.73 17.64
CA ASP A 111 -11.14 32.72 16.62
C ASP A 111 -12.22 33.68 17.13
N GLN A 112 -13.19 33.18 17.91
CA GLN A 112 -14.22 34.00 18.56
C GLN A 112 -13.63 34.98 19.58
N LEU A 113 -12.68 34.53 20.41
CA LEU A 113 -12.01 35.40 21.39
C LEU A 113 -11.16 36.48 20.70
N MET A 114 -10.44 36.12 19.65
CA MET A 114 -9.66 37.07 18.86
C MET A 114 -10.56 38.11 18.19
N ALA A 115 -11.69 37.68 17.62
CA ALA A 115 -12.68 38.58 17.03
C ALA A 115 -13.31 39.54 18.05
N ALA A 116 -13.59 39.05 19.27
CA ALA A 116 -14.13 39.87 20.36
C ALA A 116 -13.14 40.95 20.81
N GLN A 117 -11.85 40.61 21.00
CA GLN A 117 -10.82 41.61 21.31
C GLN A 117 -10.68 42.66 20.20
N GLN A 118 -10.73 42.24 18.94
CA GLN A 118 -10.68 43.16 17.82
C GLN A 118 -11.87 44.15 17.87
N ALA A 119 -13.08 43.67 18.17
CA ALA A 119 -14.27 44.50 18.30
C ALA A 119 -14.17 45.48 19.47
N ASP A 120 -13.58 45.09 20.60
CA ASP A 120 -13.34 45.98 21.75
C ASP A 120 -12.28 47.05 21.42
N ILE A 121 -11.23 46.70 20.67
CA ILE A 121 -10.24 47.67 20.15
C ILE A 121 -10.90 48.67 19.21
N TYR A 122 -11.78 48.21 18.31
CA TYR A 122 -12.52 49.11 17.43
C TYR A 122 -13.54 49.96 18.20
N ARG A 123 -14.25 49.40 19.19
CA ARG A 123 -15.19 50.14 20.04
C ARG A 123 -14.49 51.23 20.84
N GLY A 124 -13.39 50.90 21.53
CA GLY A 124 -12.58 51.88 22.26
C GLY A 124 -11.92 52.92 21.35
N ARG A 125 -11.61 52.59 20.09
CA ARG A 125 -11.10 53.56 19.11
C ARG A 125 -12.18 54.52 18.61
N VAL A 126 -13.43 54.09 18.53
CA VAL A 126 -14.58 54.94 18.16
C VAL A 126 -14.95 55.87 19.32
N GLU A 127 -14.96 55.38 20.57
CA GLU A 127 -15.23 56.19 21.77
C GLU A 127 -14.18 57.30 21.97
N ASN A 128 -12.88 56.99 21.80
CA ASN A 128 -11.82 58.02 21.86
C ASN A 128 -11.90 59.05 20.71
N PHE A 129 -12.53 58.71 19.57
CA PHE A 129 -12.70 59.62 18.44
C PHE A 129 -13.97 60.49 18.56
N GLU A 130 -15.02 60.00 19.24
CA GLU A 130 -16.20 60.81 19.57
C GLU A 130 -15.94 61.82 20.69
N GLU A 131 -15.12 61.50 21.69
CA GLU A 131 -14.79 62.40 22.80
C GLU A 131 -13.81 63.53 22.39
N SER A 132 -13.10 63.36 21.27
CA SER A 132 -12.22 64.39 20.70
C SER A 132 -12.90 65.30 19.68
N ARG A 133 -14.23 65.21 19.50
CA ARG A 133 -14.97 66.16 18.64
C ARG A 133 -15.06 67.52 19.36
N PRO A 134 -14.45 68.61 18.83
CA PRO A 134 -14.66 69.92 19.42
C PRO A 134 -16.12 70.32 19.28
N ASP A 135 -16.69 70.78 20.40
CA ASP A 135 -18.06 71.23 20.57
C ASP A 135 -18.51 72.10 19.39
N ARG A 136 -19.34 71.52 18.53
CA ARG A 136 -19.85 72.19 17.33
C ARG A 136 -20.90 73.18 17.80
N MET A 137 -20.45 74.42 18.00
CA MET A 137 -21.22 75.65 18.14
C MET A 137 -22.66 75.48 17.64
N SER A 138 -23.61 75.65 18.57
CA SER A 138 -25.04 75.76 18.27
C SER A 138 -25.28 76.80 17.17
N PRO A 139 -26.03 76.49 16.10
CA PRO A 139 -26.46 77.52 15.18
C PRO A 139 -27.55 78.34 15.86
N SER A 140 -27.17 79.55 16.31
CA SER A 140 -28.12 80.59 16.71
C SER A 140 -29.04 80.89 15.52
N ALA A 141 -30.33 80.65 15.71
CA ALA A 141 -31.37 81.03 14.76
C ALA A 141 -31.46 82.57 14.69
N PRO A 142 -31.56 83.18 13.49
CA PRO A 142 -31.88 84.59 13.38
C PRO A 142 -33.40 84.80 13.46
N ASP A 143 -33.84 85.56 14.47
CA ASP A 143 -35.18 86.13 14.51
C ASP A 143 -35.44 86.95 13.25
N SER A 144 -36.57 86.69 12.60
CA SER A 144 -37.07 87.45 11.46
C SER A 144 -38.45 88.02 11.76
N LEU A 145 -38.50 89.36 11.65
CA LEU A 145 -39.64 90.28 11.52
C LEU A 145 -40.44 90.64 12.78
#